data_AF-A0A5E4JKK9-F1
#
_entry.id   AF-A0A5E4JKK9-F1
#
_cell.length_a   1.000
_cell.length_b   1.000
_cell.length_c   1.000
_cell.angle_alpha   90.00
_cell.angle_beta   90.00
_cell.angle_gamma   90.00
#
_symmetry.space_group_name_H-M   'P 1'
#
loop_
_entity.id
_entity.type
_entity.pdbx_description
1 polymer ?
#
loop_
_entity_poly.entity_id
_entity_poly.type
_entity_poly.pdbx_seq_one_letter_code
_entity_poly.pdbx_strand_id
1 'polypeptide(L)' 'MDYLCSIPGRLRRRFWIKEGDLVIVKPWPEQGDERADIIWRYSLGDRERLKAKGYNVPE' A
#
# COMPACT_ATOMS: atom_id res chain seq x y z
N MET A 1 -7.73 0.68 12.88
CA MET A 1 -6.32 1.01 13.10
C MET A 1 -5.89 1.79 11.89
N ASP A 2 -5.68 3.07 12.09
CA ASP A 2 -5.45 4.05 11.04
C ASP A 2 -3.96 4.37 11.02
N TYR A 3 -3.30 4.12 9.90
CA TYR A 3 -1.87 4.40 9.70
C TYR A 3 -1.70 5.67 8.89
N LEU A 4 -0.88 6.60 9.38
CA LEU A 4 -0.52 7.80 8.65
C LEU A 4 0.57 7.44 7.63
N CYS A 5 0.14 7.26 6.38
CA CYS A 5 1.02 6.82 5.30
C CYS A 5 1.50 8.01 4.45
N SER A 6 2.81 8.08 4.20
CA SER A 6 3.39 9.08 3.31
C SER A 6 3.61 8.50 1.90
N ILE A 7 3.37 9.31 0.88
CA ILE A 7 3.61 8.93 -0.53
C ILE A 7 4.91 9.62 -0.97
N PRO A 8 6.00 8.88 -1.18
CA PRO A 8 7.23 9.44 -1.70
C PRO A 8 6.98 10.15 -3.03
N GLY A 9 7.58 11.32 -3.24
CA GLY A 9 7.34 12.14 -4.43
C GLY A 9 7.58 11.40 -5.76
N ARG A 10 8.51 10.43 -5.77
CA ARG A 10 8.75 9.54 -6.92
C ARG A 10 7.53 8.67 -7.26
N LEU A 11 6.82 8.17 -6.26
CA LEU A 11 5.63 7.33 -6.45
C LEU A 11 4.41 8.17 -6.84
N ARG A 12 4.26 9.35 -6.24
CA ARG A 12 3.20 10.31 -6.61
C ARG A 12 3.26 10.73 -8.09
N ARG A 13 4.47 10.78 -8.68
CA ARG A 13 4.65 11.03 -10.12
C ARG A 13 4.35 9.82 -11.01
N ARG A 14 4.41 8.60 -10.48
CA ARG A 14 4.22 7.35 -11.25
C ARG A 14 2.80 6.83 -11.20
N PHE A 15 2.15 6.91 -10.05
CA PHE A 15 0.85 6.30 -9.82
C PHE A 15 -0.12 7.32 -9.26
N TRP A 16 -1.32 7.31 -9.82
CA TRP A 16 -2.46 7.99 -9.22
C TRP A 16 -3.13 7.03 -8.24
N ILE A 17 -3.01 7.31 -6.94
CA ILE A 17 -3.60 6.50 -5.88
C ILE A 17 -5.01 7.02 -5.60
N LYS A 18 -5.99 6.13 -5.57
CA LYS A 18 -7.38 6.44 -5.18
C LYS A 18 -7.78 5.59 -3.97
N GLU A 19 -8.89 5.96 -3.35
CA GLU A 19 -9.53 5.14 -2.32
C GLU A 19 -9.89 3.76 -2.88
N GLY A 20 -9.64 2.71 -2.10
CA GLY A 20 -9.84 1.31 -2.51
C GLY A 20 -8.66 0.66 -3.25
N ASP A 21 -7.59 1.41 -3.57
CA ASP A 21 -6.36 0.83 -4.13
C ASP A 21 -5.62 0.00 -3.07
N LEU A 22 -5.14 -1.19 -3.46
CA LEU A 22 -4.28 -2.00 -2.62
C LEU A 22 -2.84 -1.49 -2.71
N VAL A 23 -2.27 -1.10 -1.57
CA VAL A 23 -0.90 -0.59 -1.48
C VAL A 23 -0.05 -1.42 -0.53
N ILE A 24 1.24 -1.49 -0.81
CA ILE A 24 2.22 -1.99 0.16
C ILE A 24 2.82 -0.78 0.86
N VAL A 25 2.80 -0.85 2.18
CA VAL A 25 3.40 0.13 3.07
C VAL A 25 4.61 -0.48 3.78
N LYS A 26 5.61 0.35 4.03
CA LYS A 26 6.77 0.02 4.85
C LYS A 26 6.72 0.87 6.12
N PRO A 27 6.50 0.27 7.30
CA PRO A 27 6.48 1.03 8.56
C PRO A 27 7.84 1.66 8.84
N TRP A 28 7.82 2.80 9.53
CA TRP A 28 9.04 3.50 9.94
C TRP A 28 9.76 2.75 11.07
N PRO A 29 11.10 2.85 11.16
CA PRO A 29 11.87 2.15 12.18
C PRO A 29 11.59 2.65 13.61
N GLU A 30 11.31 3.95 13.79
CA GLU A 30 11.13 4.56 15.12
C GLU A 30 9.66 4.78 15.50
N GLN A 31 8.73 4.77 14.53
CA GLN A 31 7.29 5.06 14.71
C GLN A 31 6.41 4.13 13.87
N GLY A 32 6.81 2.85 13.75
CA GLY A 32 6.20 1.89 12.83
C GLY A 32 4.74 1.55 13.10
N ASP A 33 4.24 1.82 14.31
CA ASP A 33 2.85 1.58 14.70
C ASP A 33 1.89 2.70 14.25
N GLU A 34 2.41 3.88 13.91
CA GLU A 34 1.60 5.04 13.52
C GLU A 34 1.90 5.53 12.09
N ARG A 35 3.14 5.32 11.63
CA ARG A 35 3.64 5.91 10.37
C ARG A 35 4.28 4.87 9.46
N ALA A 36 4.00 5.03 8.17
CA ALA A 36 4.57 4.17 7.13
C ALA A 36 4.76 4.93 5.81
N ASP A 37 5.64 4.44 4.95
CA ASP A 37 5.78 4.91 3.57
C ASP A 37 5.13 3.94 2.61
N ILE A 38 4.36 4.45 1.66
CA ILE A 38 3.87 3.65 0.53
C ILE A 38 5.06 3.36 -0.39
N ILE A 39 5.30 2.09 -0.67
CA ILE A 39 6.39 1.64 -1.56
C ILE A 39 5.88 1.15 -2.92
N TRP A 40 4.64 0.65 -2.98
CA TRP A 40 4.05 0.08 -4.18
C TRP A 40 2.53 0.15 -4.17
N ARG A 41 1.93 0.18 -5.36
CA ARG A 41 0.48 0.07 -5.57
C ARG A 41 0.19 -1.09 -6.51
N TYR A 42 -0.67 -2.00 -6.08
CA TYR A 42 -1.19 -3.07 -6.92
C TYR A 42 -2.37 -2.59 -7.77
N SER A 43 -2.50 -3.16 -8.96
CA SER A 43 -3.71 -2.97 -9.77
C SER A 43 -4.84 -3.87 -9.26
N LEU A 44 -6.08 -3.58 -9.67
CA LEU A 44 -7.24 -4.43 -9.38
C LEU A 44 -7.02 -5.88 -9.84
N GLY A 45 -6.41 -6.09 -11.02
CA GLY A 45 -6.11 -7.44 -11.52
C GLY A 45 -5.03 -8.17 -10.72
N ASP A 46 -4.09 -7.44 -10.11
CA ASP A 46 -3.12 -8.06 -9.19
C ASP A 46 -3.79 -8.55 -7.90
N ARG A 47 -4.90 -7.92 -7.48
CA ARG A 47 -5.64 -8.29 -6.27
C ARG A 47 -6.13 -9.74 -6.33
N GLU A 48 -6.76 -10.13 -7.43
CA GLU A 48 -7.23 -11.50 -7.64
C GLU A 48 -6.08 -12.49 -7.68
N ARG A 49 -4.97 -12.12 -8.34
CA ARG A 49 -3.76 -12.95 -8.38
C ARG A 49 -3.14 -13.15 -6.99
N LEU A 50 -3.17 -12.13 -6.13
CA LEU A 50 -2.68 -12.21 -4.75
C LEU A 50 -3.59 -13.09 -3.88
N LYS A 51 -4.92 -12.96 -4.02
CA LYS A 51 -5.89 -13.84 -3.35
C LYS A 51 -5.69 -15.30 -3.76
N ALA A 52 -5.52 -15.58 -5.06
CA ALA A 52 -5.27 -16.92 -5.57
C ALA A 52 -3.95 -17.54 -5.07
N LYS A 53 -2.95 -16.69 -4.76
CA LYS A 53 -1.69 -17.11 -4.15
C LYS A 53 -1.77 -17.35 -2.64
N GLY A 54 -2.92 -17.10 -2.01
CA GLY A 54 -3.12 -17.28 -0.57
C GLY A 54 -2.61 -16.12 0.29
N TYR A 55 -2.35 -14.95 -0.30
CA TYR A 55 -2.06 -13.75 0.50
C TYR A 55 -3.34 -13.19 1.10
N ASN A 56 -3.26 -12.72 2.35
CA ASN A 56 -4.38 -12.05 3.00
C ASN A 56 -4.52 -10.63 2.42
N VAL A 57 -5.43 -10.49 1.46
CA VAL A 57 -5.75 -9.22 0.83
C VAL A 57 -7.09 -8.75 1.39
N PRO A 58 -7.15 -7.61 2.09
CA PRO A 58 -8.42 -7.06 2.59
C PRO A 58 -9.40 -6.83 1.42
N GLU A 59 -10.70 -6.73 1.71
CA GLU A 59 -11.76 -6.39 0.71
C GLU A 59 -11.85 -4.90 0.41
#